data_AF-A0A0X8D3I6-F1
#
_entry.id   AF-A0A0X8D3I6-F1
#
_cell.length_a   1.000
_cell.length_b   1.000
_cell.length_c   1.000
_cell.angle_alpha   90.00
_cell.angle_beta   90.00
_cell.angle_gamma   90.00
#
_symmetry.space_group_name_H-M   'P 1'
#
loop_
_entity.id
_entity.type
_entity.pdbx_description
1 polymer ?
#
loop_
_entity_poly.entity_id
_entity_poly.type
_entity_poly.pdbx_seq_one_letter_code
_entity_poly.pdbx_strand_id
1 'polypeptide(L)'
;MMMQILCIFFMFSIIIGFSYVAYKDEQKRKMVYVTDEMLKKPLTDQAVRHYIAFLKTAPERNNASYWHSLCRAYEQIMKAKTIDPRLKKELKKTLRKQVIV
;
A
#
# COMPACT_ATOMS: atom_id res chain seq x y z
N MET A 1 -1.39 -11.08 43.74
CA MET A 1 -1.79 -9.80 43.12
C MET A 1 -0.79 -9.31 42.06
N MET A 2 0.50 -9.10 42.40
CA MET A 2 1.51 -8.59 41.44
C MET A 2 1.74 -9.52 40.22
N MET A 3 1.81 -10.84 40.42
CA MET A 3 1.92 -11.81 39.31
C MET A 3 0.68 -11.82 38.40
N GLN A 4 -0.52 -11.71 38.95
CA GLN A 4 -1.76 -11.72 38.16
C GLN A 4 -1.86 -10.48 37.26
N ILE A 5 -1.45 -9.31 37.78
CA ILE A 5 -1.40 -8.07 37.00
C ILE A 5 -0.39 -8.18 35.84
N LEU A 6 0.79 -8.77 36.07
CA LEU A 6 1.78 -9.02 35.02
C LEU A 6 1.25 -9.98 33.94
N CYS A 7 0.59 -11.07 34.32
CA CYS A 7 -0.03 -12.00 33.37
C CYS A 7 -1.07 -11.31 32.48
N ILE A 8 -1.87 -10.40 33.06
CA ILE A 8 -2.87 -9.62 32.31
C ILE A 8 -2.17 -8.70 31.30
N PHE A 9 -1.13 -7.96 31.72
CA PHE A 9 -0.36 -7.11 30.79
C PHE A 9 0.31 -7.91 29.65
N PHE A 10 0.84 -9.10 29.96
CA PHE A 10 1.40 -9.99 28.94
C PHE A 10 0.35 -10.49 27.94
N MET A 11 -0.85 -10.84 28.41
CA MET A 11 -1.94 -11.21 27.51
C MET A 11 -2.35 -10.05 26.60
N PHE A 12 -2.48 -8.84 27.15
CA PHE A 12 -2.80 -7.65 26.35
C PHE A 12 -1.72 -7.31 25.32
N SER A 13 -0.44 -7.40 25.68
CA SER A 13 0.65 -7.11 24.73
C SER A 13 0.68 -8.13 23.59
N ILE A 14 0.41 -9.41 23.86
CA ILE A 14 0.27 -10.46 22.85
C ILE A 14 -0.91 -10.14 21.92
N ILE A 15 -2.09 -9.81 22.47
CA ILE A 15 -3.29 -9.48 21.67
C ILE A 15 -3.04 -8.26 20.77
N ILE A 16 -2.44 -7.20 21.31
CA ILE A 16 -2.10 -5.99 20.55
C ILE A 16 -1.09 -6.32 19.45
N GLY A 17 -0.07 -7.13 19.76
CA GLY A 17 0.93 -7.58 18.80
C GLY A 17 0.31 -8.36 17.64
N PHE A 18 -0.51 -9.37 17.92
CA PHE A 18 -1.21 -10.14 16.88
C PHE A 18 -2.19 -9.28 16.08
N SER A 19 -2.92 -8.38 16.73
CA SER A 19 -3.84 -7.46 16.06
C SER A 19 -3.11 -6.55 15.07
N TYR A 20 -1.93 -6.07 15.46
CA TYR A 20 -1.10 -5.23 14.60
C TYR A 20 -0.53 -6.01 13.40
N VAL A 21 -0.08 -7.25 13.61
CA VAL A 21 0.39 -8.12 12.52
C VAL A 21 -0.74 -8.43 11.55
N ALA A 22 -1.92 -8.79 12.05
CA ALA A 22 -3.10 -9.06 11.22
C ALA A 22 -3.52 -7.81 10.42
N TYR A 23 -3.53 -6.64 11.05
CA TYR A 23 -3.82 -5.37 10.39
C TYR A 23 -2.82 -5.08 9.25
N LYS A 24 -1.52 -5.28 9.47
CA LYS A 24 -0.49 -5.10 8.43
C LYS A 24 -0.68 -6.06 7.25
N ASP A 25 -1.00 -7.31 7.52
CA ASP A 25 -1.25 -8.31 6.48
C ASP A 25 -2.49 -7.98 5.65
N GLU A 26 -3.55 -7.48 6.30
CA GLU A 26 -4.75 -7.02 5.62
C GLU A 26 -4.47 -5.81 4.71
N GLN A 27 -3.73 -4.81 5.21
CA GLN A 27 -3.31 -3.65 4.42
C GLN A 27 -2.48 -4.07 3.22
N LYS A 28 -1.53 -5.01 3.39
CA LYS A 28 -0.74 -5.57 2.29
C LYS A 28 -1.64 -6.23 1.24
N ARG A 29 -2.57 -7.11 1.64
CA ARG A 29 -3.48 -7.79 0.71
C ARG A 29 -4.36 -6.80 -0.04
N LYS A 30 -4.92 -5.82 0.66
CA LYS A 30 -5.75 -4.77 0.07
C LYS A 30 -4.96 -3.96 -0.95
N MET A 31 -3.72 -3.58 -0.63
CA MET A 31 -2.84 -2.85 -1.53
C MET A 31 -2.53 -3.64 -2.80
N VAL A 32 -2.14 -4.91 -2.66
CA VAL A 32 -1.85 -5.82 -3.78
C VAL A 32 -3.08 -5.97 -4.67
N TYR A 33 -4.23 -6.28 -4.07
CA TYR A 33 -5.49 -6.47 -4.78
C TYR A 33 -5.92 -5.22 -5.55
N VAL A 34 -5.92 -4.05 -4.89
CA VAL A 34 -6.29 -2.79 -5.53
C VAL A 34 -5.33 -2.44 -6.66
N THR A 35 -4.02 -2.66 -6.46
CA THR A 35 -3.02 -2.40 -7.50
C THR A 35 -3.24 -3.29 -8.73
N ASP A 36 -3.45 -4.59 -8.53
CA ASP A 36 -3.61 -5.55 -9.62
C ASP A 36 -4.96 -5.39 -10.33
N GLU A 37 -6.06 -5.14 -9.61
CA GLU A 37 -7.38 -4.96 -10.21
C GLU A 37 -7.53 -3.58 -10.89
N MET A 38 -7.06 -2.49 -10.28
CA MET A 38 -7.15 -1.16 -10.90
C MET A 38 -6.28 -1.05 -12.14
N LEU A 39 -5.14 -1.73 -12.19
CA LEU A 39 -4.20 -1.68 -13.31
C LEU A 39 -4.35 -2.87 -14.27
N LYS A 40 -5.44 -3.63 -14.13
CA LYS A 40 -5.80 -4.70 -15.05
C LYS A 40 -6.04 -4.13 -16.45
N LYS A 41 -5.70 -4.91 -17.49
CA LYS A 41 -5.85 -4.46 -18.87
C LYS A 41 -7.34 -4.34 -19.25
N PRO A 42 -7.72 -3.35 -20.09
CA PRO A 42 -6.86 -2.34 -20.70
C PRO A 42 -6.46 -1.23 -19.71
N LEU A 43 -5.18 -0.84 -19.73
CA LEU A 43 -4.67 0.22 -18.86
C LEU A 43 -5.09 1.59 -19.42
N THR A 44 -5.93 2.30 -18.69
CA THR A 44 -6.50 3.60 -19.08
C THR A 44 -6.00 4.74 -18.19
N ASP A 45 -6.07 5.97 -18.69
CA ASP A 45 -5.77 7.17 -17.89
C ASP A 45 -6.65 7.29 -16.65
N GLN A 46 -7.92 6.90 -16.76
CA GLN A 46 -8.85 6.90 -15.64
C GLN A 46 -8.40 5.92 -14.54
N ALA A 47 -8.03 4.70 -14.91
CA ALA A 47 -7.47 3.72 -13.98
C ALA A 47 -6.22 4.25 -13.26
N VAL A 48 -5.31 4.89 -14.01
CA VAL A 48 -4.10 5.50 -13.43
C VAL A 48 -4.44 6.66 -12.48
N ARG A 49 -5.43 7.49 -12.81
CA ARG A 49 -5.91 8.57 -11.91
C ARG A 49 -6.47 8.01 -10.60
N HIS A 50 -7.33 6.99 -10.67
CA HIS A 50 -7.88 6.35 -9.48
C HIS A 50 -6.79 5.70 -8.64
N TYR A 51 -5.82 5.05 -9.27
CA TYR A 51 -4.68 4.46 -8.59
C TYR A 51 -3.84 5.53 -7.86
N ILE A 52 -3.53 6.66 -8.51
CA ILE A 52 -2.82 7.78 -7.87
C ILE A 52 -3.63 8.34 -6.68
N ALA A 53 -4.95 8.49 -6.82
CA ALA A 53 -5.81 8.96 -5.74
C ALA A 53 -5.78 8.00 -4.54
N PHE A 54 -5.87 6.69 -4.80
CA PHE A 54 -5.75 5.66 -3.78
C PHE A 54 -4.40 5.72 -3.04
N LEU A 55 -3.29 5.89 -3.77
CA LEU A 55 -1.97 6.08 -3.18
C LEU A 55 -1.88 7.33 -2.28
N LYS A 56 -2.61 8.40 -2.59
CA LYS A 56 -2.62 9.62 -1.75
C LYS A 56 -3.40 9.44 -0.46
N THR A 57 -4.42 8.57 -0.46
CA THR A 57 -5.28 8.31 0.70
C THR A 57 -4.78 7.18 1.60
N ALA A 58 -3.71 6.50 1.22
CA ALA A 58 -3.12 5.43 2.03
C ALA A 58 -2.70 5.96 3.42
N PRO A 59 -3.20 5.36 4.52
CA PRO A 59 -2.99 5.86 5.88
C PRO A 59 -1.57 5.62 6.40
N GLU A 60 -0.87 4.62 5.85
CA GLU A 60 0.53 4.35 6.15
C GLU A 60 1.40 4.77 4.97
N ARG A 61 2.55 5.39 5.26
CA ARG A 61 3.62 5.51 4.28
C ARG A 61 4.01 4.11 3.83
N ASN A 62 4.21 3.95 2.53
CA ASN A 62 4.40 2.68 1.86
C ASN A 62 5.57 1.89 2.47
N ASN A 63 5.22 0.86 3.25
CA ASN A 63 6.16 -0.06 3.87
C ASN A 63 6.72 -1.05 2.84
N ALA A 64 7.95 -1.52 3.04
CA ALA A 64 8.65 -2.49 2.15
C ALA A 64 7.81 -3.73 1.77
N SER A 65 6.84 -4.09 2.62
CA SER A 65 5.98 -5.28 2.48
C SER A 65 5.19 -5.39 1.16
N TYR A 66 4.88 -4.29 0.48
CA TYR A 66 4.17 -4.27 -0.82
C TYR A 66 4.91 -3.43 -1.88
N TRP A 67 6.20 -3.17 -1.64
CA TRP A 67 7.10 -2.49 -2.56
C TRP A 67 7.11 -3.15 -3.95
N HIS A 68 7.11 -4.49 -3.99
CA HIS A 68 7.14 -5.23 -5.26
C HIS A 68 5.93 -4.93 -6.15
N SER A 69 4.72 -4.88 -5.58
CA SER A 69 3.49 -4.54 -6.31
C SER A 69 3.51 -3.09 -6.80
N LEU A 70 4.00 -2.16 -5.97
CA LEU A 70 4.18 -0.76 -6.36
C LEU A 70 5.19 -0.59 -7.51
N CYS A 71 6.31 -1.29 -7.46
CA CYS A 71 7.31 -1.30 -8.54
C CYS A 71 6.73 -1.84 -9.83
N ARG A 72 6.02 -2.97 -9.77
CA ARG A 72 5.38 -3.58 -10.94
C ARG A 72 4.35 -2.62 -11.56
N ALA A 73 3.51 -1.99 -10.75
CA ALA A 73 2.56 -0.98 -11.18
C ALA A 73 3.23 0.23 -11.83
N TYR A 74 4.30 0.74 -11.20
CA TYR A 74 5.08 1.85 -11.73
C TYR A 74 5.67 1.50 -13.10
N GLU A 75 6.30 0.33 -13.23
CA GLU A 75 6.85 -0.12 -14.51
C GLU A 75 5.78 -0.25 -15.59
N GLN A 76 4.64 -0.86 -15.26
CA GLN A 76 3.54 -1.04 -16.18
C GLN A 76 3.01 0.30 -16.70
N ILE A 77 2.79 1.28 -15.82
CA ILE A 77 2.30 2.61 -16.18
C ILE A 77 3.35 3.40 -16.98
N MET A 78 4.63 3.31 -16.59
CA MET A 78 5.70 4.01 -17.29
C MET A 78 5.92 3.49 -18.71
N LYS A 79 5.86 2.17 -18.91
CA LYS A 79 6.02 1.49 -20.21
C LYS A 79 4.80 1.67 -21.13
N ALA A 80 3.63 1.99 -20.59
CA ALA A 80 2.41 2.18 -21.38
C ALA A 80 2.48 3.44 -22.26
N LYS A 81 2.40 3.28 -23.59
CA LYS A 81 2.44 4.41 -24.55
C LYS A 81 1.15 5.25 -24.55
N THR A 82 0.04 4.63 -24.15
CA THR A 82 -1.31 5.22 -24.17
C THR A 82 -1.60 6.13 -22.99
N ILE A 83 -0.74 6.14 -21.97
CA ILE A 83 -0.99 6.89 -20.73
C ILE A 83 -0.41 8.30 -20.80
N ASP A 84 -1.22 9.29 -20.39
CA ASP A 84 -0.85 10.70 -20.35
C ASP A 84 0.49 10.90 -19.59
N PRO A 85 1.52 11.52 -20.22
CA PRO A 85 2.77 11.86 -19.57
C PRO A 85 2.62 12.66 -18.26
N ARG A 86 1.55 13.45 -18.11
CA ARG A 86 1.25 14.19 -16.87
C ARG A 86 0.92 13.24 -15.72
N LEU A 87 0.16 12.18 -15.97
CA LEU A 87 -0.15 11.16 -14.97
C LEU A 87 1.10 10.39 -14.55
N LYS A 88 2.01 10.10 -15.48
CA LYS A 88 3.31 9.49 -15.16
C LYS A 88 4.14 10.36 -14.21
N LYS A 89 4.18 11.67 -14.47
CA LYS A 89 4.86 12.65 -13.58
C LYS A 89 4.19 12.70 -12.21
N GLU A 90 2.87 12.70 -12.16
CA GLU A 90 2.11 12.75 -10.91
C GLU A 90 2.28 11.47 -10.07
N LEU A 91 2.28 10.31 -10.72
CA LEU A 91 2.58 9.03 -10.07
C LEU A 91 3.96 9.05 -9.43
N LYS A 92 5.00 9.50 -10.16
CA LYS A 92 6.36 9.63 -9.63
C LYS A 92 6.43 10.55 -8.40
N LYS A 93 5.70 11.67 -8.42
CA LYS A 93 5.63 12.61 -7.29
C LYS A 93 4.91 11.99 -6.09
N THR A 94 3.84 11.23 -6.34
CA THR A 94 3.04 10.58 -5.30
C THR A 94 3.84 9.48 -4.62
N LEU A 95 4.50 8.61 -5.40
CA LEU A 95 5.35 7.55 -4.87
C LEU A 95 6.53 8.10 -4.05
N ARG A 96 7.18 9.19 -4.46
CA ARG A 96 8.24 9.84 -3.67
C ARG A 96 7.78 10.34 -2.30
N LYS A 97 6.51 10.73 -2.15
CA LYS A 97 5.96 11.17 -0.87
C LYS A 97 5.52 10.01 0.02
N GLN A 98 5.10 8.92 -0.61
CA GLN A 98 4.54 7.76 0.09
C GLN A 98 5.60 6.71 0.44
N VAL A 99 6.62 6.51 -0.39
CA VAL A 99 7.68 5.52 -0.17
C VAL A 99 8.74 6.14 0.74
N ILE A 100 8.87 5.60 1.95
CA ILE A 100 10.08 5.78 2.76
C ILE A 100 11.09 4.77 2.20
N VAL A 101 12.19 5.26 1.62
CA VAL A 101 13.37 4.45 1.28
C VAL A 101 14.27 4.38 2.50
#